data_AF-A0AB37J317-F1
#
_entry.id   AF-A0AB37J317-F1
#
_cell.length_a   1.000
_cell.length_b   1.000
_cell.length_c   1.000
_cell.angle_alpha   90.00
_cell.angle_beta   90.00
_cell.angle_gamma   90.00
#
_symmetry.space_group_name_H-M   'P 1'
#
loop_
_entity.id
_entity.type
_entity.pdbx_description
1 polymer ?
#
loop_
_entity_poly.entity_id
_entity_poly.type
_entity_poly.pdbx_seq_one_letter_code
_entity_poly.pdbx_strand_id
1 'polypeptide(L)'
;MEDKILNGEYVMNNGKKFGEDFGYGGDEYDSFIVEYDQDNNEHIFTGIIYDCYENGNLANYYMVKDGIKNGEMVNFYPNGQIKEIKHIENNTLEGIQKEFYENGVIRLMEHRALGRLVSFKKYDEKGKIVEEMKETNNEIYDVRYHKYWGNWIRTHTKVEERLHEMQNDRFAIKDITYINSDHEGLRKYIVILALNSDGIFENNPPFIEDLLKVTIMLKEELDNKNFVIDLTNKTGTLYTTWLSSKEIKEANNIEDLVKERFPVN
;
A
#
# COMPACT_ATOMS: atom_id res chain seq x y z
N MET A 1 -12.55 5.30 17.87
CA MET A 1 -11.41 4.87 18.71
C MET A 1 -10.93 6.09 19.47
N GLU A 2 -10.64 5.95 20.75
CA GLU A 2 -9.96 7.00 21.52
C GLU A 2 -8.48 7.01 21.12
N ASP A 3 -7.90 8.20 20.93
CA ASP A 3 -6.48 8.34 20.63
C ASP A 3 -5.68 7.80 21.84
N LYS A 4 -4.98 6.68 21.68
CA LYS A 4 -4.21 6.08 22.78
C LYS A 4 -2.79 6.65 22.79
N ILE A 5 -2.68 7.91 23.22
CA ILE A 5 -1.41 8.62 23.29
C ILE A 5 -0.60 8.08 24.47
N LEU A 6 0.66 7.72 24.20
CA LEU A 6 1.58 7.24 25.22
C LEU A 6 2.08 8.39 26.09
N ASN A 7 2.28 8.12 27.38
CA ASN A 7 2.95 9.04 28.28
C ASN A 7 4.41 9.24 27.83
N GLY A 8 4.91 10.47 27.83
CA GLY A 8 6.25 10.78 27.34
C GLY A 8 7.39 10.10 28.13
N GLU A 9 7.26 9.94 29.45
CA GLU A 9 8.22 9.20 30.28
C GLU A 9 8.22 7.71 29.91
N TYR A 10 7.03 7.14 29.67
CA TYR A 10 6.93 5.76 29.18
C TYR A 10 7.63 5.60 27.82
N VAL A 11 7.41 6.54 26.89
CA VAL A 11 8.07 6.54 25.58
C VAL A 11 9.58 6.59 25.73
N MET A 12 10.13 7.49 26.56
CA MET A 12 11.57 7.61 26.73
C MET A 12 12.19 6.39 27.43
N ASN A 13 11.47 5.74 28.34
CA ASN A 13 11.95 4.57 29.08
C ASN A 13 11.83 3.25 28.30
N ASN A 14 10.95 3.17 27.30
CA ASN A 14 10.65 1.92 26.57
C ASN A 14 10.92 2.01 25.07
N GLY A 15 11.13 3.21 24.55
CA GLY A 15 11.49 3.45 23.16
C GLY A 15 12.99 3.62 22.99
N LYS A 16 13.40 3.73 21.74
CA LYS A 16 14.77 4.06 21.35
C LYS A 16 14.80 5.44 20.70
N LYS A 17 15.82 6.23 21.05
CA LYS A 17 16.00 7.57 20.49
C LYS A 17 16.49 7.47 19.03
N PHE A 18 15.91 8.26 18.15
CA PHE A 18 16.32 8.35 16.75
C PHE A 18 17.75 8.91 16.66
N GLY A 19 18.59 8.28 15.84
CA GLY A 19 19.95 8.77 15.54
C GLY A 19 21.09 8.13 16.33
N GLU A 20 20.85 7.21 17.28
CA GLU A 20 21.95 6.50 17.97
C GLU A 20 22.28 5.13 17.34
N ASP A 21 21.33 4.38 16.76
CA ASP A 21 21.59 3.04 16.17
C ASP A 21 20.63 2.64 15.01
N PHE A 22 20.02 3.60 14.30
CA PHE A 22 19.00 3.31 13.28
C PHE A 22 19.39 3.74 11.86
N GLY A 23 19.19 2.83 10.92
CA GLY A 23 19.21 3.08 9.48
C GLY A 23 17.88 2.72 8.81
N TYR A 24 17.67 3.18 7.58
CA TYR A 24 16.82 2.46 6.64
C TYR A 24 17.72 1.37 6.05
N GLY A 25 17.34 0.10 6.20
CA GLY A 25 18.18 -1.03 5.79
C GLY A 25 18.68 -0.92 4.34
N GLY A 26 19.90 -1.40 4.08
CA GLY A 26 20.46 -1.53 2.73
C GLY A 26 20.21 -2.91 2.12
N ASP A 27 20.45 -3.04 0.81
CA ASP A 27 20.45 -4.20 -0.12
C ASP A 27 19.40 -5.34 0.05
N GLU A 28 19.11 -5.83 1.26
CA GLU A 28 18.16 -6.92 1.57
C GLU A 28 16.84 -6.42 2.20
N TYR A 29 16.85 -5.26 2.87
CA TYR A 29 15.69 -4.68 3.58
C TYR A 29 15.37 -3.24 3.17
N ASP A 30 15.62 -2.89 1.91
CA ASP A 30 15.40 -1.55 1.36
C ASP A 30 13.94 -1.12 1.63
N SER A 31 13.75 -0.18 2.58
CA SER A 31 12.47 0.35 3.12
C SER A 31 12.04 -0.07 4.54
N PHE A 32 12.74 -1.00 5.22
CA PHE A 32 12.43 -1.36 6.61
C PHE A 32 13.34 -0.64 7.62
N ILE A 33 12.78 -0.39 8.80
CA ILE A 33 13.48 0.13 9.98
C ILE A 33 14.16 -1.05 10.66
N VAL A 34 15.48 -0.99 10.73
CA VAL A 34 16.33 -2.02 11.33
C VAL A 34 17.14 -1.43 12.49
N GLU A 35 17.51 -2.29 13.42
CA GLU A 35 18.51 -2.01 14.46
C GLU A 35 19.76 -2.86 14.22
N TYR A 36 20.93 -2.32 14.58
CA TYR A 36 22.20 -3.03 14.45
C TYR A 36 22.59 -3.68 15.77
N ASP A 37 23.08 -4.93 15.71
CA ASP A 37 23.71 -5.58 16.86
C ASP A 37 25.18 -5.16 17.03
N GLN A 38 25.85 -5.74 18.04
CA GLN A 38 27.25 -5.44 18.36
C GLN A 38 28.24 -5.83 17.24
N ASP A 39 27.82 -6.73 16.36
CA ASP A 39 28.60 -7.24 15.22
C ASP A 39 28.22 -6.53 13.90
N ASN A 40 27.40 -5.46 13.97
CA ASN A 40 26.82 -4.72 12.84
C ASN A 40 25.87 -5.53 11.94
N ASN A 41 25.23 -6.58 12.43
CA ASN A 41 24.17 -7.24 11.67
C ASN A 41 22.84 -6.49 11.83
N GLU A 42 22.06 -6.43 10.75
CA GLU A 42 20.74 -5.80 10.71
C GLU A 42 19.65 -6.72 11.28
N HIS A 43 18.80 -6.17 12.15
CA HIS A 43 17.62 -6.86 12.70
C HIS A 43 16.37 -6.01 12.49
N ILE A 44 15.28 -6.62 12.04
CA ILE A 44 14.00 -5.94 11.85
C ILE A 44 13.50 -5.39 13.19
N PHE A 45 13.27 -4.08 13.26
CA PHE A 45 12.88 -3.42 14.49
C PHE A 45 11.37 -3.51 14.75
N THR A 46 10.99 -3.77 16.00
CA THR A 46 9.63 -3.60 16.52
C THR A 46 9.70 -2.87 17.86
N GLY A 47 9.00 -1.75 17.98
CA GLY A 47 9.04 -0.94 19.20
C GLY A 47 8.65 0.52 18.96
N ILE A 48 9.04 1.37 19.89
CA ILE A 48 8.78 2.81 19.83
C ILE A 48 10.08 3.51 19.45
N ILE A 49 10.03 4.39 18.47
CA ILE A 49 11.13 5.33 18.16
C ILE A 49 10.68 6.73 18.57
N TYR A 50 11.59 7.49 19.16
CA TYR A 50 11.31 8.86 19.60
C TYR A 50 12.47 9.81 19.33
N ASP A 51 12.21 11.10 19.41
CA ASP A 51 13.24 12.14 19.41
C ASP A 51 12.91 13.22 20.45
N CYS A 52 13.93 13.98 20.86
CA CYS A 52 13.80 15.04 21.86
C CYS A 52 14.32 16.37 21.33
N TYR A 53 13.72 17.46 21.79
CA TYR A 53 14.26 18.80 21.62
C TYR A 53 15.57 18.98 22.40
N GLU A 54 16.33 20.03 22.08
CA GLU A 54 17.57 20.39 22.80
C GLU A 54 17.35 20.61 24.31
N ASN A 55 16.15 21.03 24.70
CA ASN A 55 15.78 21.20 26.10
C ASN A 55 15.46 19.88 26.83
N GLY A 56 15.58 18.74 26.15
CA GLY A 56 15.31 17.40 26.69
C GLY A 56 13.84 16.96 26.63
N ASN A 57 12.92 17.85 26.25
CA ASN A 57 11.51 17.48 26.12
C ASN A 57 11.29 16.59 24.89
N LEU A 58 10.37 15.63 25.00
CA LEU A 58 9.96 14.77 23.91
C LEU A 58 9.45 15.62 22.73
N ALA A 59 10.08 15.46 21.56
CA ALA A 59 9.72 16.17 20.33
C ALA A 59 8.70 15.38 19.51
N ASN A 60 8.93 14.07 19.36
CA ASN A 60 8.00 13.18 18.69
C ASN A 60 8.23 11.72 19.08
N TYR A 61 7.24 10.87 18.80
CA TYR A 61 7.41 9.42 18.75
C TYR A 61 6.56 8.80 17.64
N TYR A 62 6.94 7.60 17.21
CA TYR A 62 6.13 6.74 16.36
C TYR A 62 6.34 5.26 16.68
N MET A 63 5.31 4.46 16.41
CA MET A 63 5.33 3.01 16.60
C MET A 63 5.82 2.30 15.34
N VAL A 64 6.66 1.29 15.53
CA VAL A 64 7.20 0.41 14.48
C VAL A 64 6.83 -1.03 14.82
N LYS A 65 6.35 -1.76 13.82
CA LYS A 65 6.09 -3.19 13.90
C LYS A 65 6.65 -3.86 12.65
N ASP A 66 7.42 -4.91 12.80
CA ASP A 66 8.02 -5.67 11.71
C ASP A 66 8.75 -4.75 10.70
N GLY A 67 9.49 -3.77 11.22
CA GLY A 67 10.29 -2.82 10.45
C GLY A 67 9.49 -1.72 9.74
N ILE A 68 8.17 -1.67 9.90
CA ILE A 68 7.32 -0.63 9.28
C ILE A 68 6.57 0.18 10.33
N LYS A 69 6.33 1.47 10.05
CA LYS A 69 5.54 2.33 10.94
C LYS A 69 4.11 1.81 11.00
N ASN A 70 3.64 1.53 12.21
CA ASN A 70 2.31 0.97 12.44
C ASN A 70 1.80 1.32 13.83
N GLY A 71 0.71 2.08 13.90
CA GLY A 71 0.15 2.69 15.11
C GLY A 71 0.20 4.21 15.10
N GLU A 72 0.27 4.80 16.29
CA GLU A 72 0.26 6.25 16.45
C GLU A 72 1.65 6.87 16.22
N MET A 73 1.66 8.03 15.57
CA MET A 73 2.76 8.98 15.51
C MET A 73 2.31 10.30 16.11
N VAL A 74 3.04 10.80 17.10
CA VAL A 74 2.67 12.03 17.83
C VAL A 74 3.84 13.00 17.83
N ASN A 75 3.55 14.25 17.46
CA ASN A 75 4.49 15.36 17.54
C ASN A 75 4.06 16.30 18.66
N PHE A 76 5.04 16.86 19.37
CA PHE A 76 4.82 17.80 20.47
C PHE A 76 5.44 19.16 20.14
N TYR A 77 4.90 20.23 20.73
CA TYR A 77 5.57 21.51 20.82
C TYR A 77 6.70 21.46 21.87
N PRO A 78 7.69 22.36 21.82
CA PRO A 78 8.77 22.41 22.82
C PRO A 78 8.29 22.59 24.27
N ASN A 79 7.07 23.11 24.46
CA ASN A 79 6.41 23.25 25.76
C ASN A 79 5.74 21.95 26.27
N GLY A 80 5.84 20.85 25.52
CA GLY A 80 5.29 19.53 25.85
C GLY A 80 3.83 19.31 25.45
N GLN A 81 3.14 20.33 24.91
CA GLN A 81 1.78 20.16 24.40
C GLN A 81 1.77 19.41 23.07
N ILE A 82 0.70 18.66 22.80
CA ILE A 82 0.53 17.94 21.54
C ILE A 82 0.40 18.94 20.39
N LYS A 83 1.20 18.74 19.35
CA LYS A 83 1.18 19.49 18.10
C LYS A 83 0.39 18.75 17.03
N GLU A 84 0.62 17.45 16.91
CA GLU A 84 0.02 16.63 15.86
C GLU A 84 -0.14 15.18 16.32
N ILE A 85 -1.24 14.55 15.94
CA ILE A 85 -1.50 13.10 16.09
C ILE A 85 -1.78 12.55 14.71
N LYS A 86 -1.02 11.53 14.33
CA LYS A 86 -1.15 10.80 13.08
C LYS A 86 -1.34 9.31 13.34
N HIS A 87 -2.26 8.71 12.62
CA HIS A 87 -2.49 7.27 12.65
C HIS A 87 -1.93 6.65 11.36
N ILE A 88 -1.04 5.67 11.54
CA ILE A 88 -0.29 5.04 10.46
C ILE A 88 -0.57 3.54 10.47
N GLU A 89 -1.02 2.98 9.36
CA GLU A 89 -1.09 1.53 9.14
C GLU A 89 -0.13 1.17 8.01
N ASN A 90 0.83 0.28 8.29
CA ASN A 90 1.80 -0.20 7.31
C ASN A 90 2.47 0.92 6.48
N ASN A 91 3.17 1.85 7.15
CA ASN A 91 3.81 3.05 6.58
C ASN A 91 2.86 4.06 5.91
N THR A 92 1.55 3.88 6.00
CA THR A 92 0.55 4.70 5.31
C THR A 92 -0.37 5.42 6.29
N LEU A 93 -0.64 6.72 6.09
CA LEU A 93 -1.60 7.44 6.94
C LEU A 93 -3.02 6.89 6.72
N GLU A 94 -3.68 6.52 7.80
CA GLU A 94 -5.02 5.95 7.81
C GLU A 94 -5.85 6.57 8.94
N GLY A 95 -7.17 6.72 8.74
CA GLY A 95 -8.06 7.26 9.75
C GLY A 95 -7.90 8.76 9.99
N ILE A 96 -8.27 9.21 11.20
CA ILE A 96 -8.32 10.63 11.55
C ILE A 96 -6.97 11.13 12.04
N GLN A 97 -6.47 12.17 11.40
CA GLN A 97 -5.27 12.92 11.79
C GLN A 97 -5.71 14.25 12.41
N LYS A 98 -4.97 14.72 13.42
CA LYS A 98 -5.29 15.96 14.13
C LYS A 98 -4.04 16.82 14.28
N GLU A 99 -4.17 18.11 14.03
CA GLU A 99 -3.17 19.12 14.36
C GLU A 99 -3.77 20.14 15.32
N PHE A 100 -2.97 20.66 16.24
CA PHE A 100 -3.39 21.55 17.31
C PHE A 100 -2.57 22.83 17.32
N TYR A 101 -3.20 23.94 17.72
CA TYR A 101 -2.48 25.15 18.13
C TYR A 101 -1.80 24.94 19.48
N GLU A 102 -0.82 25.78 19.83
CA GLU A 102 -0.14 25.78 21.14
C GLU A 102 -1.04 26.11 22.35
N ASN A 103 -2.31 26.45 22.11
CA ASN A 103 -3.31 26.59 23.16
C ASN A 103 -4.17 25.32 23.36
N GLY A 104 -3.86 24.25 22.62
CA GLY A 104 -4.57 22.96 22.64
C GLY A 104 -5.85 22.91 21.78
N VAL A 105 -6.24 24.01 21.12
CA VAL A 105 -7.39 24.02 20.20
C VAL A 105 -7.01 23.29 18.93
N ILE A 106 -7.90 22.42 18.43
CA ILE A 106 -7.70 21.74 17.13
C ILE A 106 -7.57 22.82 16.05
N ARG A 107 -6.49 22.73 15.26
CA ARG A 107 -6.22 23.56 14.09
C ARG A 107 -6.73 22.91 12.82
N LEU A 108 -6.50 21.61 12.68
CA LEU A 108 -6.83 20.83 11.49
C LEU A 108 -7.24 19.42 11.91
N MET A 109 -8.31 18.93 11.30
CA MET A 109 -8.72 17.53 11.37
C MET A 109 -8.82 16.99 9.95
N GLU A 110 -8.02 15.99 9.62
CA GLU A 110 -8.02 15.33 8.31
C GLU A 110 -8.49 13.88 8.46
N HIS A 111 -9.31 13.42 7.52
CA HIS A 111 -9.51 11.99 7.32
C HIS A 111 -8.60 11.54 6.19
N ARG A 112 -7.74 10.56 6.46
CA ARG A 112 -6.88 9.91 5.47
C ARG A 112 -7.38 8.49 5.26
N ALA A 113 -7.45 8.07 3.99
CA ALA A 113 -7.61 6.67 3.62
C ALA A 113 -6.53 6.32 2.60
N LEU A 114 -5.72 5.33 2.94
CA LEU A 114 -4.57 4.86 2.18
C LEU A 114 -3.60 5.99 1.80
N GLY A 115 -3.39 6.91 2.74
CA GLY A 115 -2.52 8.08 2.61
C GLY A 115 -3.16 9.26 1.88
N ARG A 116 -4.31 9.09 1.20
CA ARG A 116 -4.99 10.17 0.47
C ARG A 116 -5.94 10.94 1.38
N LEU A 117 -6.06 12.24 1.13
CA LEU A 117 -6.99 13.12 1.83
C LEU A 117 -8.42 12.83 1.38
N VAL A 118 -9.26 12.38 2.33
CA VAL A 118 -10.68 12.09 2.11
C VAL A 118 -11.55 13.29 2.44
N SER A 119 -11.26 13.93 3.57
CA SER A 119 -11.98 15.11 4.04
C SER A 119 -11.10 15.88 5.00
N PHE A 120 -11.40 17.16 5.20
CA PHE A 120 -10.76 17.94 6.25
C PHE A 120 -11.67 19.03 6.81
N LYS A 121 -11.34 19.47 8.02
CA LYS A 121 -11.85 20.70 8.64
C LYS A 121 -10.68 21.48 9.22
N LYS A 122 -10.57 22.75 8.86
CA LYS A 122 -9.66 23.71 9.48
C LYS A 122 -10.42 24.61 10.43
N TYR A 123 -9.80 24.94 11.53
CA TYR A 123 -10.37 25.72 12.62
C TYR A 123 -9.46 26.90 12.96
N ASP A 124 -10.05 28.01 13.37
CA ASP A 124 -9.30 29.11 14.00
C ASP A 124 -8.94 28.79 15.47
N GLU A 125 -8.15 29.65 16.10
CA GLU A 125 -7.73 29.50 17.51
C GLU A 125 -8.90 29.54 18.52
N LYS A 126 -10.11 29.93 18.08
CA LYS A 126 -11.34 29.91 18.90
C LYS A 126 -12.18 28.66 18.65
N GLY A 127 -11.70 27.74 17.81
CA GLY A 127 -12.37 26.49 17.47
C GLY A 127 -13.49 26.64 16.44
N LYS A 128 -13.56 27.77 15.73
CA LYS A 128 -14.55 27.96 14.65
C LYS A 128 -13.99 27.42 13.34
N ILE A 129 -14.80 26.65 12.62
CA ILE A 129 -14.45 26.16 11.27
C ILE A 129 -14.28 27.36 10.32
N VAL A 130 -13.11 27.41 9.67
CA VAL A 130 -12.78 28.43 8.66
C VAL A 130 -12.73 27.86 7.25
N GLU A 131 -12.53 26.55 7.11
CA GLU A 131 -12.46 25.86 5.82
C GLU A 131 -12.83 24.38 6.01
N GLU A 132 -13.56 23.77 5.07
CA GLU A 132 -13.83 22.33 5.08
C GLU A 132 -13.92 21.73 3.68
N MET A 133 -13.52 20.47 3.57
CA MET A 133 -13.76 19.59 2.41
C MET A 133 -14.45 18.33 2.91
N LYS A 134 -15.54 17.93 2.26
CA LYS A 134 -16.34 16.75 2.63
C LYS A 134 -16.00 15.56 1.74
N GLU A 135 -16.23 14.37 2.28
CA GLU A 135 -16.03 13.10 1.57
C GLU A 135 -16.91 13.03 0.32
N THR A 136 -16.30 12.79 -0.84
CA THR A 136 -17.01 12.46 -2.10
C THR A 136 -17.00 10.95 -2.29
N ASN A 137 -18.16 10.31 -2.10
CA ASN A 137 -18.30 8.85 -2.02
C ASN A 137 -17.75 8.04 -3.22
N ASN A 138 -17.59 8.62 -4.41
CA ASN A 138 -17.29 7.83 -5.61
C ASN A 138 -15.80 7.50 -5.82
N GLU A 139 -14.86 8.37 -5.43
CA GLU A 139 -13.43 8.13 -5.69
C GLU A 139 -12.76 7.28 -4.60
N ILE A 140 -13.29 7.31 -3.39
CA ILE A 140 -12.64 6.69 -2.22
C ILE A 140 -12.98 5.21 -2.13
N TYR A 141 -14.14 4.76 -2.61
CA TYR A 141 -14.43 3.33 -2.71
C TYR A 141 -13.49 2.62 -3.69
N ASP A 142 -13.27 3.21 -4.85
CA ASP A 142 -12.42 2.63 -5.90
C ASP A 142 -10.94 2.61 -5.47
N VAL A 143 -10.48 3.70 -4.84
CA VAL A 143 -9.10 3.84 -4.34
C VAL A 143 -8.84 3.01 -3.09
N ARG A 144 -9.80 2.90 -2.15
CA ARG A 144 -9.68 2.02 -0.96
C ARG A 144 -9.55 0.55 -1.34
N TYR A 145 -10.30 0.13 -2.35
CA TYR A 145 -10.23 -1.24 -2.88
C TYR A 145 -8.91 -1.52 -3.60
N HIS A 146 -8.45 -0.63 -4.47
CA HIS A 146 -7.26 -0.90 -5.28
C HIS A 146 -5.95 -0.87 -4.46
N LYS A 147 -5.79 0.02 -3.47
CA LYS A 147 -4.48 0.25 -2.82
C LYS A 147 -4.21 -0.54 -1.52
N TYR A 148 -5.23 -0.89 -0.72
CA TYR A 148 -5.03 -1.76 0.47
C TYR A 148 -4.55 -3.14 0.03
N TRP A 149 -5.15 -3.64 -1.05
CA TRP A 149 -4.76 -4.90 -1.66
C TRP A 149 -3.45 -4.81 -2.43
N GLY A 150 -3.10 -3.66 -3.02
CA GLY A 150 -1.77 -3.44 -3.61
C GLY A 150 -0.63 -3.68 -2.61
N ASN A 151 -0.70 -3.14 -1.39
CA ASN A 151 0.32 -3.41 -0.36
C ASN A 151 0.32 -4.87 0.09
N TRP A 152 -0.84 -5.49 0.24
CA TRP A 152 -0.96 -6.91 0.56
C TRP A 152 -0.35 -7.81 -0.54
N ILE A 153 -0.61 -7.49 -1.81
CA ILE A 153 -0.05 -8.17 -2.98
C ILE A 153 1.47 -8.08 -2.94
N ARG A 154 2.06 -6.88 -2.75
CA ARG A 154 3.51 -6.67 -2.69
C ARG A 154 4.22 -7.43 -1.57
N THR A 155 3.55 -7.56 -0.43
CA THR A 155 4.15 -8.19 0.77
C THR A 155 3.97 -9.70 0.81
N HIS A 156 3.00 -10.24 0.07
CA HIS A 156 2.66 -11.68 0.11
C HIS A 156 2.88 -12.40 -1.22
N THR A 157 3.28 -11.67 -2.27
CA THR A 157 3.55 -12.22 -3.61
C THR A 157 4.61 -11.37 -4.32
N LYS A 158 5.32 -11.95 -5.27
CA LYS A 158 6.21 -11.25 -6.19
C LYS A 158 5.56 -10.92 -7.53
N VAL A 159 4.22 -10.97 -7.63
CA VAL A 159 3.54 -10.82 -8.92
C VAL A 159 3.82 -9.46 -9.54
N GLU A 160 3.73 -8.38 -8.75
CA GLU A 160 3.94 -7.03 -9.26
C GLU A 160 5.37 -6.85 -9.78
N GLU A 161 6.38 -7.26 -8.99
CA GLU A 161 7.80 -7.23 -9.36
C GLU A 161 8.08 -8.04 -10.63
N ARG A 162 7.65 -9.32 -10.67
CA ARG A 162 7.88 -10.21 -11.81
C ARG A 162 7.16 -9.75 -13.07
N LEU A 163 5.93 -9.24 -12.94
CA LEU A 163 5.25 -8.64 -14.08
C LEU A 163 5.99 -7.41 -14.60
N HIS A 164 6.56 -6.58 -13.71
CA HIS A 164 7.24 -5.34 -14.10
C HIS A 164 8.42 -5.62 -15.03
N GLU A 165 9.17 -6.69 -14.75
CA GLU A 165 10.29 -7.18 -15.57
C GLU A 165 9.88 -7.74 -16.93
N MET A 166 8.62 -8.18 -17.07
CA MET A 166 8.11 -8.82 -18.29
C MET A 166 7.47 -7.83 -19.28
N GLN A 167 7.22 -6.60 -18.85
CA GLN A 167 6.65 -5.55 -19.70
C GLN A 167 7.56 -5.25 -20.89
N ASN A 168 6.95 -4.90 -22.03
CA ASN A 168 7.67 -4.56 -23.24
C ASN A 168 6.83 -3.65 -24.14
N ASP A 169 7.33 -3.31 -25.32
CA ASP A 169 6.64 -2.40 -26.24
C ASP A 169 5.24 -2.87 -26.67
N ARG A 170 4.90 -4.17 -26.52
CA ARG A 170 3.59 -4.75 -26.86
C ARG A 170 2.58 -4.68 -25.72
N PHE A 171 3.01 -4.75 -24.46
CA PHE A 171 2.10 -4.71 -23.31
C PHE A 171 2.72 -4.09 -22.06
N ALA A 172 1.84 -3.54 -21.22
CA ALA A 172 2.16 -3.01 -19.91
C ALA A 172 1.19 -3.57 -18.86
N ILE A 173 1.61 -3.56 -17.60
CA ILE A 173 0.70 -3.79 -16.48
C ILE A 173 -0.12 -2.53 -16.30
N LYS A 174 -1.44 -2.67 -16.31
CA LYS A 174 -2.33 -1.56 -15.95
C LYS A 174 -2.61 -1.56 -14.46
N ASP A 175 -2.91 -2.73 -13.91
CA ASP A 175 -3.23 -2.87 -12.49
C ASP A 175 -3.10 -4.31 -12.00
N ILE A 176 -2.93 -4.46 -10.69
CA ILE A 176 -3.12 -5.72 -9.98
C ILE A 176 -3.88 -5.46 -8.69
N THR A 177 -5.01 -6.17 -8.52
CA THR A 177 -5.85 -6.03 -7.33
C THR A 177 -6.17 -7.38 -6.72
N TYR A 178 -6.62 -7.36 -5.47
CA TYR A 178 -7.19 -8.53 -4.83
C TYR A 178 -8.58 -8.17 -4.32
N ILE A 179 -9.58 -8.96 -4.70
CA ILE A 179 -10.92 -8.88 -4.13
C ILE A 179 -10.91 -9.73 -2.88
N ASN A 180 -11.12 -9.10 -1.73
CA ASN A 180 -11.38 -9.80 -0.48
C ASN A 180 -12.87 -9.76 -0.16
N SER A 181 -13.49 -10.93 -0.20
CA SER A 181 -14.91 -11.14 0.07
C SER A 181 -15.08 -12.14 1.21
N ASP A 182 -16.13 -11.96 2.01
CA ASP A 182 -16.52 -12.90 3.07
C ASP A 182 -17.00 -14.24 2.48
N HIS A 183 -17.44 -14.24 1.21
CA HIS A 183 -17.68 -15.46 0.46
C HIS A 183 -16.36 -16.00 -0.10
N GLU A 184 -15.97 -17.18 0.38
CA GLU A 184 -14.69 -17.85 0.09
C GLU A 184 -14.44 -18.06 -1.42
N GLY A 185 -15.51 -18.28 -2.21
CA GLY A 185 -15.42 -18.44 -3.67
C GLY A 185 -15.26 -17.14 -4.47
N LEU A 186 -15.37 -15.97 -3.84
CA LEU A 186 -15.24 -14.66 -4.50
C LEU A 186 -13.91 -13.97 -4.22
N ARG A 187 -13.09 -14.52 -3.31
CA ARG A 187 -11.72 -14.04 -3.09
C ARG A 187 -10.88 -14.34 -4.32
N LYS A 188 -10.34 -13.33 -4.98
CA LYS A 188 -9.51 -13.52 -6.18
C LYS A 188 -8.57 -12.35 -6.45
N TYR A 189 -7.42 -12.65 -7.01
CA TYR A 189 -6.56 -11.64 -7.64
C TYR A 189 -7.11 -11.29 -9.02
N ILE A 190 -7.00 -10.03 -9.42
CA ILE A 190 -7.30 -9.55 -10.77
C ILE A 190 -6.03 -8.90 -11.29
N VAL A 191 -5.49 -9.45 -12.37
CA VAL A 191 -4.32 -8.90 -13.08
C VAL A 191 -4.83 -8.27 -14.37
N ILE A 192 -4.59 -6.97 -14.55
CA ILE A 192 -5.04 -6.23 -15.72
C ILE A 192 -3.82 -5.89 -16.59
N LEU A 193 -3.77 -6.49 -17.78
CA LEU A 193 -2.73 -6.22 -18.77
C LEU A 193 -3.28 -5.28 -19.85
N ALA A 194 -2.58 -4.18 -20.11
CA ALA A 194 -2.88 -3.28 -21.20
C ALA A 194 -2.01 -3.61 -22.42
N LEU A 195 -2.63 -3.80 -23.57
CA LEU A 195 -1.89 -3.75 -24.83
C LEU A 195 -1.46 -2.32 -25.08
N ASN A 196 -0.23 -2.17 -25.54
CA ASN A 196 0.31 -0.88 -25.98
C ASN A 196 -0.18 -0.53 -27.42
N SER A 197 -1.41 -0.90 -27.73
CA SER A 197 -2.11 -0.53 -28.97
C SER A 197 -3.50 0.02 -28.64
N ASP A 198 -3.99 0.93 -29.48
CA ASP A 198 -5.33 1.51 -29.34
C ASP A 198 -6.42 0.59 -29.95
N GLY A 199 -6.01 -0.46 -30.68
CA GLY A 199 -6.86 -1.33 -31.50
C GLY A 199 -7.40 -2.59 -30.81
N ILE A 200 -7.93 -3.49 -31.65
CA ILE A 200 -8.51 -4.80 -31.28
C ILE A 200 -7.37 -5.79 -30.93
N PHE A 201 -7.65 -6.80 -30.11
CA PHE A 201 -6.75 -7.94 -29.88
C PHE A 201 -6.54 -8.73 -31.18
N GLU A 202 -5.62 -8.28 -32.04
CA GLU A 202 -5.29 -9.00 -33.27
C GLU A 202 -4.36 -10.19 -32.96
N ASN A 203 -4.52 -11.28 -33.70
CA ASN A 203 -3.67 -12.46 -33.57
C ASN A 203 -2.20 -12.09 -33.87
N ASN A 204 -1.42 -11.92 -32.80
CA ASN A 204 -0.05 -11.45 -32.85
C ASN A 204 0.83 -12.48 -32.12
N PRO A 205 1.53 -13.38 -32.85
CA PRO A 205 2.25 -14.48 -32.22
C PRO A 205 3.28 -14.05 -31.16
N PRO A 206 4.09 -12.99 -31.37
CA PRO A 206 4.93 -12.43 -30.29
C PRO A 206 4.17 -12.04 -29.03
N PHE A 207 2.96 -11.47 -29.16
CA PHE A 207 2.16 -11.10 -28.00
C PHE A 207 1.51 -12.31 -27.32
N ILE A 208 1.10 -13.33 -28.10
CA ILE A 208 0.64 -14.61 -27.55
C ILE A 208 1.74 -15.28 -26.71
N GLU A 209 3.00 -15.21 -27.17
CA GLU A 209 4.14 -15.72 -26.41
C GLU A 209 4.37 -14.94 -25.10
N ASP A 210 4.22 -13.61 -25.12
CA ASP A 210 4.28 -12.80 -23.90
C ASP A 210 3.18 -13.17 -22.91
N LEU A 211 1.94 -13.31 -23.40
CA LEU A 211 0.81 -13.73 -22.58
C LEU A 211 1.02 -15.13 -22.00
N LEU A 212 1.60 -16.06 -22.76
CA LEU A 212 1.95 -17.39 -22.26
C LEU A 212 2.94 -17.30 -21.09
N LYS A 213 3.99 -16.48 -21.23
CA LYS A 213 4.97 -16.28 -20.14
C LYS A 213 4.28 -15.71 -18.90
N VAL A 214 3.40 -14.71 -19.07
CA VAL A 214 2.65 -14.12 -17.95
C VAL A 214 1.75 -15.16 -17.28
N THR A 215 1.03 -15.97 -18.06
CA THR A 215 0.16 -17.03 -17.53
C THR A 215 0.94 -18.05 -16.71
N ILE A 216 2.10 -18.48 -17.19
CA ILE A 216 2.98 -19.42 -16.47
C ILE A 216 3.47 -18.79 -15.16
N MET A 217 3.97 -17.55 -15.22
CA MET A 217 4.46 -16.82 -14.06
C MET A 217 3.36 -16.67 -13.00
N LEU A 218 2.15 -16.25 -13.39
CA LEU A 218 1.03 -16.09 -12.47
C LEU A 218 0.60 -17.42 -11.84
N LYS A 219 0.65 -18.52 -12.60
CA LYS A 219 0.37 -19.86 -12.07
C LYS A 219 1.38 -20.27 -10.99
N GLU A 220 2.66 -19.93 -11.18
CA GLU A 220 3.72 -20.22 -10.19
C GLU A 220 3.57 -19.35 -8.94
N GLU A 221 3.41 -18.04 -9.13
CA GLU A 221 3.41 -17.06 -8.03
C GLU A 221 2.11 -17.05 -7.22
N LEU A 222 0.99 -17.33 -7.88
CA LEU A 222 -0.33 -17.39 -7.26
C LEU A 222 -0.83 -18.83 -7.09
N ASP A 223 0.08 -19.79 -6.89
CA ASP A 223 -0.30 -21.19 -6.70
C ASP A 223 -1.32 -21.34 -5.57
N ASN A 224 -2.31 -22.21 -5.79
CA ASN A 224 -3.47 -22.42 -4.91
C ASN A 224 -4.37 -21.19 -4.63
N LYS A 225 -4.07 -20.01 -5.18
CA LYS A 225 -4.95 -18.83 -5.11
C LYS A 225 -5.91 -18.80 -6.30
N ASN A 226 -7.01 -18.07 -6.13
CA ASN A 226 -7.92 -17.76 -7.23
C ASN A 226 -7.46 -16.47 -7.89
N PHE A 227 -7.38 -16.46 -9.22
CA PHE A 227 -7.06 -15.25 -9.96
C PHE A 227 -7.73 -15.21 -11.33
N VAL A 228 -7.86 -14.01 -11.89
CA VAL A 228 -8.25 -13.79 -13.29
C VAL A 228 -7.26 -12.84 -13.95
N ILE A 229 -7.05 -13.05 -15.25
CA ILE A 229 -6.27 -12.19 -16.13
C ILE A 229 -7.27 -11.45 -17.01
N ASP A 230 -7.32 -10.14 -16.86
CA ASP A 230 -8.12 -9.25 -17.67
C ASP A 230 -7.20 -8.53 -18.67
N LEU A 231 -7.69 -8.37 -19.90
CA LEU A 231 -6.97 -7.69 -20.97
C LEU A 231 -7.72 -6.41 -21.34
N THR A 232 -6.96 -5.37 -21.64
CA THR A 232 -7.49 -4.09 -22.09
C THR A 232 -6.60 -3.44 -23.15
N ASN A 233 -7.17 -2.57 -23.98
CA ASN A 233 -6.35 -1.74 -24.87
C ASN A 233 -5.77 -0.53 -24.10
N LYS A 234 -4.83 0.19 -24.71
CA LYS A 234 -4.11 1.31 -24.08
C LYS A 234 -5.06 2.39 -23.54
N THR A 235 -6.16 2.64 -24.24
CA THR A 235 -7.16 3.66 -23.87
C THR A 235 -8.15 3.17 -22.80
N GLY A 236 -8.17 1.88 -22.48
CA GLY A 236 -9.16 1.29 -21.56
C GLY A 236 -10.56 1.13 -22.14
N THR A 237 -10.75 1.40 -23.43
CA THR A 237 -12.05 1.33 -24.11
C THR A 237 -12.47 -0.09 -24.48
N LEU A 238 -11.51 -0.99 -24.65
CA LEU A 238 -11.73 -2.43 -24.78
C LEU A 238 -11.29 -3.11 -23.50
N TYR A 239 -12.13 -3.99 -22.96
CA TYR A 239 -11.87 -4.73 -21.73
C TYR A 239 -12.51 -6.12 -21.82
N THR A 240 -11.76 -7.16 -21.49
CA THR A 240 -12.30 -8.51 -21.40
C THR A 240 -11.60 -9.30 -20.31
N THR A 241 -12.36 -10.13 -19.58
CA THR A 241 -11.78 -11.21 -18.80
C THR A 241 -11.34 -12.31 -19.74
N TRP A 242 -10.06 -12.65 -19.69
CA TRP A 242 -9.42 -13.54 -20.67
C TRP A 242 -9.25 -14.96 -20.13
N LEU A 243 -8.55 -15.13 -19.02
CA LEU A 243 -8.28 -16.43 -18.40
C LEU A 243 -8.48 -16.39 -16.89
N SER A 244 -8.98 -17.50 -16.34
CA SER A 244 -9.07 -17.72 -14.89
C SER A 244 -8.10 -18.79 -14.40
N SER A 245 -7.73 -18.71 -13.13
CA SER A 245 -6.94 -19.74 -12.44
C SER A 245 -7.60 -21.12 -12.49
N LYS A 246 -8.93 -21.19 -12.62
CA LYS A 246 -9.66 -22.45 -12.79
C LYS A 246 -9.38 -23.07 -14.15
N GLU A 247 -9.54 -22.30 -15.23
CA GLU A 247 -9.22 -22.75 -16.60
C GLU A 247 -7.75 -23.17 -16.70
N ILE A 248 -6.83 -22.42 -16.09
CA ILE A 248 -5.39 -22.72 -16.09
C ILE A 248 -5.09 -24.04 -15.34
N LYS A 249 -5.80 -24.32 -14.24
CA LYS A 249 -5.63 -25.57 -13.46
C LYS A 249 -6.23 -26.79 -14.16
N GLU A 250 -7.31 -26.61 -14.90
CA GLU A 250 -8.03 -27.67 -15.63
C GLU A 250 -7.41 -27.96 -17.01
N ALA A 251 -6.54 -27.07 -17.51
CA ALA A 251 -5.91 -27.23 -18.81
C ALA A 251 -4.87 -28.36 -18.84
N ASN A 252 -5.00 -29.23 -19.84
CA ASN A 252 -3.99 -30.25 -20.14
C ASN A 252 -2.67 -29.62 -20.62
N ASN A 253 -2.77 -28.51 -21.35
CA ASN A 253 -1.65 -27.74 -21.88
C ASN A 253 -1.99 -26.24 -21.83
N ILE A 254 -1.15 -25.45 -21.15
CA ILE A 254 -1.35 -24.01 -20.97
C ILE A 254 -1.07 -23.25 -22.28
N GLU A 255 -0.14 -23.71 -23.10
CA GLU A 255 0.16 -23.10 -24.39
C GLU A 255 -1.04 -23.19 -25.34
N ASP A 256 -1.67 -24.35 -25.41
CA ASP A 256 -2.88 -24.55 -26.22
C ASP A 256 -4.04 -23.70 -25.67
N LEU A 257 -4.23 -23.67 -24.34
CA LEU A 257 -5.25 -22.83 -23.70
C LEU A 257 -5.07 -21.34 -24.07
N VAL A 258 -3.85 -20.82 -23.96
CA VAL A 258 -3.53 -19.42 -24.26
C VAL A 258 -3.79 -19.10 -25.73
N LYS A 259 -3.45 -20.00 -26.65
CA LYS A 259 -3.70 -19.85 -28.09
C LYS A 259 -5.19 -19.91 -28.44
N GLU A 260 -5.93 -20.85 -27.88
CA GLU A 260 -7.37 -21.04 -28.16
C GLU A 260 -8.24 -19.93 -27.57
N ARG A 261 -7.87 -19.43 -26.39
CA ARG A 261 -8.63 -18.41 -25.67
C ARG A 261 -8.18 -17.00 -26.02
N PHE A 262 -7.12 -16.83 -26.82
CA PHE A 262 -6.72 -15.51 -27.29
C PHE A 262 -7.95 -14.80 -27.87
N PRO A 263 -8.24 -13.53 -27.51
CA PRO A 263 -9.47 -12.89 -27.95
C PRO A 263 -9.40 -12.69 -29.47
N VAL A 264 -10.02 -13.60 -30.22
CA VAL A 264 -10.27 -13.42 -31.64
C VAL A 264 -11.66 -12.80 -31.74
N ASN A 265 -11.76 -11.60 -32.31
CA ASN A 265 -13.06 -11.10 -32.76
C ASN A 265 -13.61 -12.01 -33.86
#